data_AF-A0A849Z8P4-F1
#
_entry.id   AF-A0A849Z8P4-F1
#
_cell.length_a   1.000
_cell.length_b   1.000
_cell.length_c   1.000
_cell.angle_alpha   90.00
_cell.angle_beta   90.00
_cell.angle_gamma   90.00
#
_symmetry.space_group_name_H-M   'P 1'
#
loop_
_entity.id
_entity.type
_entity.pdbx_description
1 polymer ?
#
loop_
_entity_poly.entity_id
_entity_poly.type
_entity_poly.pdbx_seq_one_letter_code
_entity_poly.pdbx_strand_id
1 'polypeptide(L)'
;MALGLGAGCAAGNEDEADGEGGGDPKPPKAVPAKGISVTDVDFYQGIEIPFVRAGQDVPATVPVVAGRDAYLRVGFTVDADFAPRPVRLRISFESASATLEPVDVEVPVGASSNPASLASTLNAAIPGASILTDSSFRVDILELDPDEEHSEALGTPGWPAEGSTSFGAQDAGSRTKIVLVPVVYNPDGSGRTPDMSEAQVELYRSRVLSMYPTPAVEIEIGQPWNYNGPSVEAFGNGWGELLASFANAHHGGGSDPYAYYYGLFSPDSSFNSYCGGGCVTGLSYSSVQPFDDDARSSVSLGFTGLEFADTMAHELGHAHGQGAHAPCGGAGDVDNAYPYPGGGIGVLGMDVAKVELKKPTEWKDLMGYCTQNWISDYTYRLFFSRTQALAQVSMAKYQGPSRAWRAFAVREDGSLYDVGTSQRTMAPGGNPVRVDARRQSGEPAQLDGVFLPNDHLPGGMLLVPEEPGLTALRITN
;
A
#
# COMPACT_ATOMS: atom_id res chain seq x y z
N MET A 1 44.43 25.13 1.57
CA MET A 1 45.88 25.08 1.86
C MET A 1 46.42 23.82 1.24
N ALA A 2 47.34 23.98 0.29
CA ALA A 2 48.04 22.90 -0.39
C ALA A 2 49.19 22.34 0.47
N LEU A 3 49.67 21.15 0.08
CA LEU A 3 50.99 20.51 0.28
C LEU A 3 50.77 19.04 0.68
N GLY A 4 51.39 18.03 0.08
CA GLY A 4 52.45 17.95 -0.91
C GLY A 4 53.04 16.53 -0.87
N LEU A 5 53.34 15.98 -2.04
CA LEU A 5 54.05 14.71 -2.23
C LEU A 5 55.50 14.78 -1.69
N GLY A 6 56.06 13.64 -1.27
CA GLY A 6 57.50 13.52 -1.02
C GLY A 6 57.93 12.11 -0.63
N ALA A 7 58.50 11.38 -1.59
CA ALA A 7 59.16 10.09 -1.42
C ALA A 7 60.52 10.22 -0.70
N GLY A 8 60.92 9.17 0.01
CA GLY A 8 62.28 9.01 0.53
C GLY A 8 62.64 7.52 0.65
N CYS A 9 63.59 7.07 -0.17
CA CYS A 9 64.28 5.79 -0.01
C CYS A 9 65.43 5.93 1.00
N ALA A 10 65.62 4.92 1.85
CA ALA A 10 66.92 4.55 2.41
C ALA A 10 66.90 3.07 2.82
N ALA A 11 67.93 2.35 2.39
CA ALA A 11 68.15 0.92 2.60
C ALA A 11 68.73 0.61 3.99
N GLY A 12 68.52 -0.61 4.48
CA GLY A 12 69.31 -1.13 5.60
C GLY A 12 68.72 -2.35 6.32
N ASN A 13 69.30 -3.51 5.99
CA ASN A 13 69.42 -4.75 6.76
C ASN A 13 68.29 -5.79 6.81
N GLU A 14 68.74 -6.98 6.42
CA GLU A 14 68.17 -8.31 6.49
C GLU A 14 67.85 -8.70 7.94
N ASP A 15 66.67 -9.29 8.13
CA ASP A 15 66.46 -10.41 9.04
C ASP A 15 65.31 -11.25 8.44
N GLU A 16 65.65 -12.48 8.03
CA GLU A 16 64.68 -13.51 7.71
C GLU A 16 63.89 -13.84 8.98
N ALA A 17 62.60 -13.51 8.97
CA ALA A 17 61.63 -14.06 9.90
C ALA A 17 60.42 -14.51 9.09
N ASP A 18 60.17 -15.81 9.14
CA ASP A 18 59.08 -16.51 8.48
C ASP A 18 57.75 -15.78 8.65
N GLY A 19 57.19 -15.33 7.53
CA GLY A 19 55.87 -14.71 7.49
C GLY A 19 54.80 -15.77 7.72
N GLU A 20 54.31 -15.87 8.96
CA GLU A 20 52.93 -16.31 9.18
C GLU A 20 52.00 -15.27 8.57
N GLY A 21 51.57 -15.53 7.34
CA GLY A 21 50.47 -14.80 6.73
C GLY A 21 49.24 -14.94 7.62
N GLY A 22 48.89 -13.85 8.30
CA GLY A 22 47.59 -13.67 8.92
C GLY A 22 46.53 -13.68 7.83
N GLY A 23 46.10 -14.88 7.45
CA GLY A 23 44.89 -15.08 6.67
C GLY A 23 43.73 -14.64 7.53
N ASP A 24 42.85 -13.80 6.96
CA ASP A 24 41.57 -13.48 7.57
C ASP A 24 40.91 -14.77 8.10
N PRO A 25 40.34 -14.76 9.32
CA PRO A 25 39.71 -15.95 9.87
C PRO A 25 38.68 -16.48 8.88
N LYS A 26 38.89 -17.71 8.42
CA LYS A 26 37.98 -18.41 7.51
C LYS A 26 36.59 -18.40 8.15
N PRO A 27 35.53 -18.03 7.40
CA PRO A 27 34.18 -18.02 7.96
C PRO A 27 33.85 -19.41 8.53
N PRO A 28 33.17 -19.47 9.70
CA PRO A 28 32.83 -20.72 10.34
C PRO A 28 32.06 -21.63 9.38
N LYS A 29 32.38 -22.93 9.42
CA LYS A 29 31.75 -23.95 8.56
C LYS A 29 30.24 -23.99 8.86
N ALA A 30 29.42 -23.98 7.81
CA ALA A 30 27.98 -24.20 7.94
C ALA A 30 27.72 -25.70 8.12
N VAL A 31 27.18 -26.09 9.28
CA VAL A 31 26.75 -27.46 9.58
C VAL A 31 25.22 -27.51 9.54
N PRO A 32 24.59 -28.29 8.62
CA PRO A 32 23.13 -28.39 8.56
C PRO A 32 22.55 -29.06 9.81
N ALA A 33 21.42 -28.56 10.32
CA ALA A 33 20.82 -29.05 11.54
C ALA A 33 20.24 -30.47 11.41
N LYS A 34 20.54 -31.36 12.36
CA LYS A 34 20.01 -32.74 12.36
C LYS A 34 18.58 -32.83 12.91
N GLY A 35 17.76 -33.67 12.27
CA GLY A 35 16.45 -34.07 12.76
C GLY A 35 15.37 -33.00 12.66
N ILE A 36 15.55 -32.06 11.73
CA ILE A 36 14.57 -31.02 11.37
C ILE A 36 14.26 -31.14 9.88
N SER A 37 12.97 -31.13 9.54
CA SER A 37 12.51 -31.11 8.14
C SER A 37 11.60 -29.92 7.92
N VAL A 38 11.88 -29.12 6.88
CA VAL A 38 11.04 -27.99 6.47
C VAL A 38 9.73 -28.51 5.90
N THR A 39 8.61 -27.97 6.38
CA THR A 39 7.27 -28.30 5.87
C THR A 39 6.62 -27.14 5.14
N ASP A 40 6.90 -25.90 5.54
CA ASP A 40 6.23 -24.73 5.00
C ASP A 40 7.23 -23.57 4.89
N VAL A 41 7.12 -22.78 3.83
CA VAL A 41 7.92 -21.57 3.62
C VAL A 41 6.95 -20.50 3.13
N ASP A 42 6.63 -19.57 4.01
CA ASP A 42 5.60 -18.57 3.79
C ASP A 42 6.17 -17.17 3.89
N PHE A 43 5.89 -16.36 2.88
CA PHE A 43 6.30 -14.98 2.82
C PHE A 43 5.12 -14.06 3.10
N TYR A 44 5.34 -12.95 3.80
CA TYR A 44 4.29 -12.01 4.15
C TYR A 44 4.66 -10.60 3.74
N GLN A 45 3.83 -10.02 2.87
CA GLN A 45 3.85 -8.59 2.51
C GLN A 45 2.44 -8.02 2.70
N GLY A 46 1.94 -8.08 3.94
CA GLY A 46 0.55 -7.82 4.29
C GLY A 46 -0.32 -9.08 4.23
N ILE A 47 -0.06 -9.97 3.28
CA ILE A 47 -0.75 -11.26 3.14
C ILE A 47 0.24 -12.39 2.92
N GLU A 48 -0.20 -13.60 3.23
CA GLU A 48 0.54 -14.83 3.01
C GLU A 48 0.73 -15.14 1.53
N ILE A 49 1.98 -15.41 1.16
CA ILE A 49 2.44 -15.84 -0.15
C ILE A 49 3.23 -17.14 0.09
N PRO A 50 2.59 -18.30 -0.06
CA PRO A 50 3.24 -19.56 0.23
C PRO A 50 4.16 -19.97 -0.94
N PHE A 51 5.33 -20.49 -0.59
CA PHE A 51 6.27 -21.12 -1.52
C PHE A 51 6.33 -22.64 -1.33
N VAL A 52 6.14 -23.10 -0.09
CA VAL A 52 6.08 -24.52 0.26
C VAL A 52 4.90 -24.75 1.18
N ARG A 53 4.15 -25.81 0.94
CA ARG A 53 3.10 -26.31 1.84
C ARG A 53 3.24 -27.80 2.01
N ALA A 54 3.23 -28.28 3.26
CA ALA A 54 3.36 -29.71 3.57
C ALA A 54 4.52 -30.40 2.81
N GLY A 55 5.66 -29.71 2.69
CA GLY A 55 6.88 -30.19 2.03
C GLY A 55 6.82 -30.22 0.50
N GLN A 56 5.80 -29.60 -0.12
CA GLN A 56 5.66 -29.50 -1.58
C GLN A 56 5.73 -28.04 -2.01
N ASP A 57 6.45 -27.78 -3.10
CA ASP A 57 6.49 -26.48 -3.73
C ASP A 57 5.08 -26.09 -4.20
N VAL A 58 4.67 -24.87 -3.93
CA VAL A 58 3.42 -24.30 -4.40
C VAL A 58 3.69 -23.04 -5.22
N PRO A 59 2.94 -22.83 -6.32
CA PRO A 59 3.08 -21.60 -7.09
C PRO A 59 2.58 -20.41 -6.28
N ALA A 60 3.31 -19.29 -6.34
CA ALA A 60 2.82 -18.03 -5.79
C ALA A 60 1.53 -17.61 -6.52
N THR A 61 0.44 -17.45 -5.78
CA THR A 61 -0.88 -17.04 -6.30
C THR A 61 -1.11 -15.53 -6.20
N VAL A 62 -0.16 -14.82 -5.58
CA VAL A 62 -0.17 -13.38 -5.34
C VAL A 62 1.24 -12.86 -5.65
N PRO A 63 1.38 -11.71 -6.31
CA PRO A 63 2.68 -11.13 -6.64
C PRO A 63 3.44 -10.69 -5.38
N VAL A 64 4.75 -10.95 -5.36
CA VAL A 64 5.69 -10.34 -4.42
C VAL A 64 6.09 -8.96 -4.97
N VAL A 65 6.06 -7.93 -4.13
CA VAL A 65 6.45 -6.56 -4.48
C VAL A 65 7.94 -6.37 -4.24
N ALA A 66 8.68 -6.04 -5.29
CA ALA A 66 10.11 -5.71 -5.17
C ALA A 66 10.32 -4.46 -4.30
N GLY A 67 11.38 -4.44 -3.50
CA GLY A 67 11.72 -3.32 -2.62
C GLY A 67 10.86 -3.20 -1.35
N ARG A 68 9.87 -4.06 -1.15
CA ARG A 68 8.97 -4.00 0.02
C ARG A 68 9.40 -4.98 1.09
N ASP A 69 9.60 -4.50 2.32
CA ASP A 69 9.89 -5.34 3.47
C ASP A 69 8.88 -6.49 3.62
N ALA A 70 9.39 -7.62 4.05
CA ALA A 70 8.60 -8.82 4.22
C ALA A 70 8.95 -9.56 5.50
N TYR A 71 8.12 -10.52 5.83
CA TYR A 71 8.37 -11.47 6.90
C TYR A 71 8.35 -12.88 6.35
N LEU A 72 9.40 -13.65 6.58
CA LEU A 72 9.50 -15.06 6.21
C LEU A 72 9.18 -15.91 7.43
N ARG A 73 8.30 -16.90 7.26
CA ARG A 73 7.96 -17.91 8.26
C ARG A 73 8.26 -19.29 7.70
N VAL A 74 8.99 -20.09 8.46
CA VAL A 74 9.38 -21.45 8.09
C VAL A 74 8.75 -22.42 9.08
N GLY A 75 7.82 -23.22 8.56
CA GLY A 75 7.25 -24.38 9.25
C GLY A 75 8.19 -25.57 9.14
N PHE A 76 8.24 -26.36 10.20
CA PHE A 76 9.08 -27.55 10.27
C PHE A 76 8.47 -28.63 11.19
N THR A 77 8.93 -29.87 11.00
CA THR A 77 8.77 -30.98 11.94
C THR A 77 10.13 -31.40 12.50
N VAL A 78 10.09 -31.99 13.70
CA VAL A 78 11.27 -32.60 14.32
C VAL A 78 11.11 -34.12 14.43
N ASP A 79 12.23 -34.83 14.39
CA ASP A 79 12.27 -36.28 14.58
C ASP A 79 11.88 -36.69 16.02
N ALA A 80 11.50 -37.96 16.21
CA ALA A 80 11.02 -38.45 17.50
C ALA A 80 12.07 -38.41 18.62
N ASP A 81 13.35 -38.49 18.26
CA ASP A 81 14.52 -38.43 19.15
C ASP A 81 15.19 -37.05 19.17
N PHE A 82 14.55 -36.04 18.57
CA PHE A 82 15.09 -34.69 18.52
C PHE A 82 15.32 -34.11 19.93
N ALA A 83 16.56 -33.70 20.20
CA ALA A 83 16.91 -33.01 21.42
C ALA A 83 16.70 -31.48 21.26
N PRO A 84 15.89 -30.84 22.13
CA PRO A 84 15.68 -29.40 22.10
C PRO A 84 16.99 -28.61 22.18
N ARG A 85 17.21 -27.69 21.24
CA ARG A 85 18.41 -26.86 21.15
C ARG A 85 18.18 -25.62 20.28
N PRO A 86 19.01 -24.57 20.42
CA PRO A 86 18.99 -23.47 19.48
C PRO A 86 19.63 -23.86 18.14
N VAL A 87 19.07 -23.32 17.06
CA VAL A 87 19.57 -23.45 15.68
C VAL A 87 19.69 -22.06 15.04
N ARG A 88 20.45 -21.94 13.96
CA ARG A 88 20.50 -20.74 13.13
C ARG A 88 19.64 -20.92 11.88
N LEU A 89 18.62 -20.09 11.74
CA LEU A 89 17.93 -19.87 10.47
C LEU A 89 18.75 -18.88 9.65
N ARG A 90 19.28 -19.33 8.51
CA ARG A 90 19.99 -18.49 7.54
C ARG A 90 19.19 -18.35 6.26
N ILE A 91 18.96 -17.11 5.83
CA ILE A 91 18.36 -16.79 4.55
C ILE A 91 19.44 -16.17 3.68
N SER A 92 19.87 -16.90 2.65
CA SER A 92 20.85 -16.42 1.69
C SER A 92 20.15 -15.92 0.43
N PHE A 93 20.68 -14.86 -0.16
CA PHE A 93 20.13 -14.26 -1.37
C PHE A 93 21.16 -14.25 -2.48
N GLU A 94 20.71 -14.38 -3.72
CA GLU A 94 21.52 -14.24 -4.92
C GLU A 94 20.84 -13.22 -5.83
N SER A 95 21.62 -12.36 -6.47
CA SER A 95 21.15 -11.40 -7.48
C SER A 95 22.27 -11.14 -8.47
N ALA A 96 21.91 -10.92 -9.74
CA ALA A 96 22.88 -10.52 -10.76
C ALA A 96 23.17 -9.02 -10.70
N SER A 97 22.27 -8.23 -10.11
CA SER A 97 22.33 -6.77 -10.07
C SER A 97 22.92 -6.20 -8.78
N ALA A 98 22.92 -6.95 -7.68
CA ALA A 98 23.44 -6.49 -6.40
C ALA A 98 24.08 -7.60 -5.56
N THR A 99 25.05 -7.23 -4.72
CA THR A 99 25.48 -8.07 -3.60
C THR A 99 24.50 -7.90 -2.46
N LEU A 100 23.94 -9.00 -1.97
CA LEU A 100 22.91 -9.02 -0.93
C LEU A 100 23.45 -9.72 0.32
N GLU A 101 23.24 -9.11 1.48
CA GLU A 101 23.65 -9.68 2.75
C GLU A 101 22.66 -10.76 3.21
N PRO A 102 23.13 -11.92 3.72
CA PRO A 102 22.24 -12.93 4.28
C PRO A 102 21.59 -12.44 5.57
N VAL A 103 20.44 -13.02 5.90
CA VAL A 103 19.78 -12.83 7.20
C VAL A 103 20.01 -14.05 8.07
N ASP A 104 20.55 -13.85 9.28
CA ASP A 104 20.74 -14.91 10.27
C ASP A 104 19.88 -14.64 11.51
N VAL A 105 19.16 -15.65 11.98
CA VAL A 105 18.36 -15.60 13.21
C VAL A 105 18.63 -16.85 14.04
N GLU A 106 19.00 -16.65 15.31
CA GLU A 106 19.10 -17.75 16.27
C GLU A 106 17.71 -18.03 16.87
N VAL A 107 17.27 -19.29 16.81
CA VAL A 107 15.93 -19.68 17.24
C VAL A 107 16.01 -20.95 18.11
N PRO A 108 15.42 -20.94 19.32
CA PRO A 108 15.27 -22.16 20.11
C PRO A 108 14.23 -23.09 19.46
N VAL A 109 14.61 -24.35 19.23
CA VAL A 109 13.71 -25.39 18.70
C VAL A 109 13.51 -26.47 19.75
N GLY A 110 12.25 -26.79 20.05
CA GLY A 110 11.91 -27.84 21.01
C GLY A 110 10.84 -28.83 20.55
N ALA A 111 10.02 -28.48 19.56
CA ALA A 111 8.97 -29.33 19.02
C ALA A 111 8.63 -28.89 17.59
N SER A 112 7.90 -29.73 16.85
CA SER A 112 7.35 -29.40 15.54
C SER A 112 6.50 -28.14 15.59
N SER A 113 6.57 -27.33 14.54
CA SER A 113 5.86 -26.07 14.41
C SER A 113 4.34 -26.26 14.21
N ASN A 114 3.58 -25.21 14.53
CA ASN A 114 2.18 -25.06 14.14
C ASN A 114 2.04 -23.81 13.26
N PRO A 115 1.65 -23.93 11.98
CA PRO A 115 1.52 -22.80 11.06
C PRO A 115 0.58 -21.68 11.56
N ALA A 116 -0.40 -22.00 12.42
CA ALA A 116 -1.30 -21.03 13.02
C ALA A 116 -0.70 -20.24 14.20
N SER A 117 0.51 -20.57 14.65
CA SER A 117 1.19 -19.96 15.79
C SER A 117 2.57 -19.41 15.39
N LEU A 118 2.66 -18.07 15.37
CA LEU A 118 3.90 -17.34 15.10
C LEU A 118 5.07 -17.79 16.01
N ALA A 119 4.78 -18.04 17.28
CA ALA A 119 5.79 -18.41 18.28
C ALA A 119 6.38 -19.82 18.07
N SER A 120 5.83 -20.61 17.15
CA SER A 120 6.26 -21.99 16.90
C SER A 120 6.98 -22.18 15.56
N THR A 121 7.02 -21.16 14.71
CA THR A 121 7.72 -21.18 13.40
C THR A 121 9.08 -20.51 13.51
N LEU A 122 10.03 -20.85 12.63
CA LEU A 122 11.27 -20.08 12.50
C LEU A 122 10.96 -18.85 11.65
N ASN A 123 11.32 -17.67 12.14
CA ASN A 123 10.86 -16.43 11.53
C ASN A 123 12.03 -15.48 11.26
N ALA A 124 11.98 -14.76 10.14
CA ALA A 124 12.96 -13.74 9.79
C ALA A 124 12.29 -12.53 9.14
N ALA A 125 12.72 -11.32 9.54
CA ALA A 125 12.40 -10.11 8.78
C ALA A 125 13.32 -10.06 7.56
N ILE A 126 12.74 -9.89 6.38
CA ILE A 126 13.47 -9.80 5.12
C ILE A 126 13.41 -8.36 4.63
N PRO A 127 14.56 -7.63 4.61
CA PRO A 127 14.59 -6.27 4.11
C PRO A 127 14.15 -6.20 2.65
N GLY A 128 13.37 -5.19 2.30
CA GLY A 128 12.94 -4.92 0.93
C GLY A 128 14.11 -4.75 -0.04
N ALA A 129 15.25 -4.26 0.46
CA ALA A 129 16.49 -4.15 -0.31
C ALA A 129 17.06 -5.50 -0.81
N SER A 130 16.68 -6.62 -0.18
CA SER A 130 17.06 -7.98 -0.62
C SER A 130 16.04 -8.60 -1.60
N ILE A 131 14.90 -7.95 -1.79
CA ILE A 131 13.78 -8.42 -2.63
C ILE A 131 13.80 -7.62 -3.93
N LEU A 132 14.62 -8.06 -4.88
CA LEU A 132 14.78 -7.47 -6.20
C LEU A 132 14.03 -8.32 -7.23
N THR A 133 13.76 -7.75 -8.40
CA THR A 133 13.08 -8.47 -9.49
C THR A 133 13.92 -9.64 -10.04
N ASP A 134 15.23 -9.62 -9.82
CA ASP A 134 16.16 -10.67 -10.20
C ASP A 134 16.68 -11.51 -9.03
N SER A 135 16.23 -11.22 -7.79
CA SER A 135 16.77 -11.95 -6.63
C SER A 135 16.10 -13.31 -6.42
N SER A 136 16.93 -14.25 -6.00
CA SER A 136 16.54 -15.56 -5.50
C SER A 136 17.00 -15.72 -4.06
N PHE A 137 16.42 -16.70 -3.36
CA PHE A 137 16.75 -16.98 -1.97
C PHE A 137 16.83 -18.48 -1.68
N ARG A 138 17.50 -18.79 -0.58
CA ARG A 138 17.60 -20.11 0.02
C ARG A 138 17.42 -19.99 1.53
N VAL A 139 16.70 -20.94 2.10
CA VAL A 139 16.52 -21.14 3.53
C VAL A 139 17.42 -22.30 3.97
N ASP A 140 18.28 -22.08 4.95
CA ASP A 140 19.05 -23.12 5.61
C ASP A 140 18.83 -23.06 7.14
N ILE A 141 18.66 -24.22 7.75
CA ILE A 141 18.61 -24.40 9.20
C ILE A 141 19.91 -25.11 9.59
N LEU A 142 20.74 -24.39 10.35
CA LEU A 142 22.10 -24.77 10.66
C LEU A 142 22.27 -24.97 12.17
N GLU A 143 23.21 -25.83 12.56
CA GLU A 143 23.69 -25.89 13.94
C GLU A 143 24.42 -24.59 14.30
N LEU A 144 24.39 -24.21 15.58
CA LEU A 144 25.17 -23.07 16.07
C LEU A 144 26.65 -23.39 16.21
N ASP A 145 26.97 -24.63 16.57
CA ASP A 145 28.35 -25.12 16.69
C ASP A 145 28.89 -25.44 15.28
N PRO A 146 29.88 -24.67 14.78
CA PRO A 146 30.46 -24.92 13.47
C PRO A 146 31.30 -26.21 13.38
N ASP A 147 31.62 -26.81 14.54
CA ASP A 147 32.39 -28.04 14.66
C ASP A 147 31.49 -29.26 14.94
N GLU A 148 30.16 -29.10 14.93
CA GLU A 148 29.22 -30.21 15.12
C GLU A 148 29.40 -31.27 14.02
N GLU A 149 29.50 -32.54 14.44
CA GLU A 149 29.66 -33.69 13.55
C GLU A 149 28.44 -34.62 13.62
N HIS A 150 27.86 -34.91 12.46
CA HIS A 150 26.75 -35.84 12.35
C HIS A 150 27.22 -37.15 11.70
N SER A 151 26.98 -38.27 12.38
CA SER A 151 27.39 -39.61 11.93
C SER A 151 26.49 -40.22 10.84
N GLU A 152 25.35 -39.61 10.56
CA GLU A 152 24.32 -40.08 9.62
C GLU A 152 24.07 -39.04 8.52
N ALA A 153 23.50 -39.47 7.40
CA ALA A 153 23.10 -38.55 6.33
C ALA A 153 22.12 -37.51 6.89
N LEU A 154 22.47 -36.24 6.73
CA LEU A 154 21.59 -35.14 7.10
C LEU A 154 20.37 -35.21 6.18
N GLY A 155 19.18 -34.98 6.73
CA GLY A 155 18.02 -34.65 5.91
C GLY A 155 18.28 -33.36 5.11
N THR A 156 17.24 -32.76 4.55
CA THR A 156 17.32 -31.44 3.93
C THR A 156 16.78 -30.41 4.91
N PRO A 157 17.55 -29.95 5.92
CA PRO A 157 17.10 -28.94 6.88
C PRO A 157 17.16 -27.54 6.24
N GLY A 158 16.62 -27.42 5.03
CA GLY A 158 16.71 -26.24 4.19
C GLY A 158 15.88 -26.42 2.93
N TRP A 159 15.55 -25.30 2.29
CA TRP A 159 14.75 -25.26 1.08
C TRP A 159 15.19 -24.10 0.16
N PRO A 160 15.26 -24.29 -1.17
CA PRO A 160 15.05 -25.55 -1.89
C PRO A 160 16.13 -26.59 -1.57
N ALA A 161 15.96 -27.84 -2.00
CA ALA A 161 16.92 -28.90 -1.69
C ALA A 161 18.34 -28.56 -2.20
N GLU A 162 18.43 -27.96 -3.38
CA GLU A 162 19.65 -27.48 -4.00
C GLU A 162 19.45 -26.08 -4.59
N GLY A 163 20.51 -25.27 -4.61
CA GLY A 163 20.49 -23.93 -5.17
C GLY A 163 19.57 -22.96 -4.42
N SER A 164 19.04 -22.00 -5.17
CA SER A 164 18.13 -20.95 -4.73
C SER A 164 16.85 -20.93 -5.59
N THR A 165 15.80 -20.30 -5.10
CA THR A 165 14.55 -20.10 -5.84
C THR A 165 14.23 -18.61 -5.99
N SER A 166 13.60 -18.21 -7.09
CA SER A 166 13.23 -16.81 -7.29
C SER A 166 12.07 -16.42 -6.36
N PHE A 167 12.09 -15.17 -5.86
CA PHE A 167 10.91 -14.58 -5.22
C PHE A 167 9.73 -14.42 -6.18
N GLY A 168 9.98 -14.38 -7.50
CA GLY A 168 8.99 -13.91 -8.47
C GLY A 168 8.58 -12.45 -8.23
N ALA A 169 9.48 -11.66 -7.63
CA ALA A 169 9.21 -10.28 -7.27
C ALA A 169 9.04 -9.42 -8.52
N GLN A 170 8.04 -8.55 -8.48
CA GLN A 170 7.67 -7.68 -9.59
C GLN A 170 7.74 -6.21 -9.14
N ASP A 171 8.09 -5.36 -10.09
CA ASP A 171 8.11 -3.91 -9.88
C ASP A 171 6.68 -3.37 -9.78
N ALA A 172 6.40 -2.65 -8.70
CA ALA A 172 5.16 -1.94 -8.42
C ALA A 172 5.44 -0.43 -8.21
N GLY A 173 6.50 0.09 -8.81
CA GLY A 173 6.95 1.45 -8.58
C GLY A 173 7.59 1.65 -7.21
N SER A 174 8.19 2.82 -7.00
CA SER A 174 9.02 3.08 -5.81
C SER A 174 8.23 3.42 -4.54
N ARG A 175 6.98 3.85 -4.67
CA ARG A 175 6.13 4.33 -3.56
C ARG A 175 4.71 4.64 -3.99
N THR A 176 3.80 4.66 -3.02
CA THR A 176 2.52 5.36 -3.09
C THR A 176 2.69 6.74 -2.44
N LYS A 177 2.49 7.82 -3.22
CA LYS A 177 2.57 9.19 -2.71
C LYS A 177 1.18 9.71 -2.36
N ILE A 178 1.03 10.22 -1.14
CA ILE A 178 -0.20 10.84 -0.64
C ILE A 178 0.10 12.29 -0.28
N VAL A 179 -0.62 13.23 -0.87
CA VAL A 179 -0.63 14.64 -0.44
C VAL A 179 -1.77 14.79 0.55
N LEU A 180 -1.44 14.82 1.83
CA LEU A 180 -2.39 14.91 2.93
C LEU A 180 -2.68 16.37 3.27
N VAL A 181 -3.91 16.81 3.03
CA VAL A 181 -4.31 18.21 3.11
C VAL A 181 -5.22 18.43 4.32
N PRO A 182 -4.82 19.27 5.29
CA PRO A 182 -5.72 19.71 6.36
C PRO A 182 -6.80 20.63 5.79
N VAL A 183 -8.06 20.23 5.89
CA VAL A 183 -9.19 21.08 5.52
C VAL A 183 -9.58 21.95 6.71
N VAL A 184 -9.53 23.26 6.53
CA VAL A 184 -10.06 24.25 7.46
C VAL A 184 -11.57 24.35 7.23
N TYR A 185 -12.35 23.89 8.21
CA TYR A 185 -13.81 23.81 8.11
C TYR A 185 -14.46 25.13 8.52
N ASN A 186 -14.93 25.91 7.54
CA ASN A 186 -15.61 27.19 7.74
C ASN A 186 -17.14 27.22 7.55
N PRO A 187 -17.87 26.18 7.11
CA PRO A 187 -19.33 26.29 6.93
C PRO A 187 -20.12 26.78 8.15
N ASP A 188 -19.63 26.48 9.36
CA ASP A 188 -20.23 26.96 10.62
C ASP A 188 -19.45 28.12 11.29
N GLY A 189 -18.47 28.69 10.58
CA GLY A 189 -17.61 29.77 11.06
C GLY A 189 -16.57 29.35 12.11
N SER A 190 -16.37 28.06 12.34
CA SER A 190 -15.48 27.58 13.41
C SER A 190 -13.99 27.61 13.07
N GLY A 191 -13.62 27.44 11.80
CA GLY A 191 -12.23 27.32 11.37
C GLY A 191 -11.54 26.07 11.94
N ARG A 192 -12.30 25.01 12.27
CA ARG A 192 -11.73 23.78 12.81
C ARG A 192 -10.78 23.12 11.82
N THR A 193 -9.76 22.45 12.34
CA THR A 193 -8.79 21.67 11.58
C THR A 193 -8.73 20.24 12.12
N PRO A 194 -8.34 19.26 11.29
CA PRO A 194 -8.14 17.88 11.74
C PRO A 194 -6.93 17.73 12.67
N ASP A 195 -6.83 16.57 13.33
CA ASP A 195 -5.60 16.17 14.01
C ASP A 195 -4.51 15.85 12.99
N MET A 196 -3.48 16.68 12.98
CA MET A 196 -2.29 16.54 12.13
C MET A 196 -1.02 16.31 12.95
N SER A 197 -1.15 15.77 14.17
CA SER A 197 -0.01 15.39 14.99
C SER A 197 0.85 14.33 14.29
N GLU A 198 2.15 14.33 14.56
CA GLU A 198 3.09 13.34 13.97
C GLU A 198 2.64 11.89 14.21
N ALA A 199 2.09 11.61 15.40
CA ALA A 199 1.58 10.29 15.75
C ALA A 199 0.37 9.89 14.88
N GLN A 200 -0.58 10.81 14.64
CA GLN A 200 -1.73 10.53 13.79
C GLN A 200 -1.34 10.41 12.31
N VAL A 201 -0.42 11.26 11.83
CA VAL A 201 0.13 11.16 10.47
C VAL A 201 0.87 9.83 10.24
N GLU A 202 1.63 9.37 11.23
CA GLU A 202 2.29 8.07 11.18
C GLU A 202 1.30 6.90 11.20
N LEU A 203 0.17 7.01 11.91
CA LEU A 203 -0.91 6.02 11.84
C LEU A 203 -1.47 5.90 10.42
N TYR A 204 -1.75 7.02 9.74
CA TYR A 204 -2.17 7.02 8.33
C TYR A 204 -1.15 6.30 7.44
N ARG A 205 0.12 6.71 7.52
CA ARG A 205 1.21 6.17 6.69
C ARG A 205 1.39 4.67 6.90
N SER A 206 1.55 4.25 8.15
CA SER A 206 1.81 2.86 8.51
C SER A 206 0.61 1.96 8.17
N ARG A 207 -0.61 2.44 8.35
CA ARG A 207 -1.82 1.67 8.04
C ARG A 207 -1.93 1.37 6.55
N VAL A 208 -1.74 2.38 5.69
CA VAL A 208 -1.71 2.17 4.22
C VAL A 208 -0.58 1.24 3.83
N LEU A 209 0.64 1.46 4.32
CA LEU A 209 1.82 0.62 4.01
C LEU A 209 1.61 -0.85 4.42
N SER A 210 0.91 -1.10 5.53
CA SER A 210 0.67 -2.44 6.04
C SER A 210 -0.22 -3.30 5.13
N MET A 211 -1.07 -2.67 4.31
CA MET A 211 -2.06 -3.35 3.47
C MET A 211 -1.79 -3.20 1.98
N TYR A 212 -1.26 -2.07 1.51
CA TYR A 212 -1.11 -1.81 0.07
C TYR A 212 0.11 -2.50 -0.54
N PRO A 213 0.01 -3.03 -1.78
CA PRO A 213 1.13 -3.61 -2.52
C PRO A 213 2.08 -2.53 -3.05
N THR A 214 2.80 -1.87 -2.14
CA THR A 214 3.74 -0.79 -2.43
C THR A 214 4.97 -0.90 -1.52
N PRO A 215 6.18 -0.62 -2.01
CA PRO A 215 7.38 -0.70 -1.17
C PRO A 215 7.47 0.42 -0.14
N ALA A 216 6.84 1.56 -0.40
CA ALA A 216 6.84 2.68 0.52
C ALA A 216 5.57 3.52 0.41
N VAL A 217 5.21 4.20 1.49
CA VAL A 217 4.20 5.26 1.49
C VAL A 217 4.89 6.57 1.86
N GLU A 218 4.83 7.55 0.95
CA GLU A 218 5.28 8.91 1.17
C GLU A 218 4.07 9.79 1.49
N ILE A 219 4.08 10.42 2.67
CA ILE A 219 3.10 11.47 2.99
C ILE A 219 3.77 12.82 2.84
N GLU A 220 3.23 13.64 1.94
CA GLU A 220 3.51 15.07 1.84
C GLU A 220 2.37 15.82 2.55
N ILE A 221 2.68 16.64 3.56
CA ILE A 221 1.66 17.48 4.20
C ILE A 221 1.41 18.71 3.32
N GLY A 222 0.22 18.78 2.73
CA GLY A 222 -0.23 19.90 1.92
C GLY A 222 -0.55 21.14 2.76
N GLN A 223 -0.62 22.30 2.09
CA GLN A 223 -1.05 23.54 2.73
C GLN A 223 -2.51 23.43 3.19
N PRO A 224 -2.86 23.95 4.39
CA PRO A 224 -4.24 23.96 4.84
C PRO A 224 -5.17 24.63 3.82
N TRP A 225 -6.28 23.97 3.50
CA TRP A 225 -7.23 24.44 2.49
C TRP A 225 -8.55 24.86 3.13
N ASN A 226 -9.02 26.07 2.80
CA ASN A 226 -10.25 26.62 3.38
C ASN A 226 -11.47 26.12 2.63
N TYR A 227 -12.27 25.27 3.27
CA TYR A 227 -13.57 24.87 2.76
C TYR A 227 -14.65 25.85 3.22
N ASN A 228 -15.24 26.57 2.27
CA ASN A 228 -16.30 27.56 2.50
C ASN A 228 -17.62 27.17 1.82
N GLY A 229 -17.78 25.89 1.47
CA GLY A 229 -18.99 25.36 0.84
C GLY A 229 -20.13 25.13 1.85
N PRO A 230 -21.16 24.35 1.46
CA PRO A 230 -22.24 23.96 2.36
C PRO A 230 -21.76 23.13 3.55
N SER A 231 -22.56 23.11 4.62
CA SER A 231 -22.34 22.22 5.76
C SER A 231 -22.30 20.76 5.34
N VAL A 232 -21.40 19.99 5.95
CA VAL A 232 -21.22 18.55 5.71
C VAL A 232 -21.85 17.78 6.87
N GLU A 233 -22.99 17.15 6.63
CA GLU A 233 -23.79 16.47 7.65
C GLU A 233 -23.45 14.98 7.75
N ALA A 234 -23.68 14.41 8.93
CA ALA A 234 -23.25 13.05 9.28
C ALA A 234 -23.76 11.95 8.33
N PHE A 235 -24.91 12.14 7.68
CA PHE A 235 -25.55 11.14 6.82
C PHE A 235 -25.43 11.44 5.32
N GLY A 236 -24.38 12.16 4.91
CA GLY A 236 -23.97 12.27 3.50
C GLY A 236 -24.28 13.61 2.83
N ASN A 237 -25.21 14.42 3.35
CA ASN A 237 -25.45 15.76 2.79
C ASN A 237 -24.18 16.63 2.86
N GLY A 238 -23.81 17.27 1.75
CA GLY A 238 -22.63 18.14 1.67
C GLY A 238 -21.30 17.43 1.42
N TRP A 239 -21.23 16.10 1.55
CA TRP A 239 -19.99 15.34 1.30
C TRP A 239 -19.54 15.41 -0.16
N GLY A 240 -20.48 15.28 -1.10
CA GLY A 240 -20.18 15.39 -2.53
C GLY A 240 -19.70 16.78 -2.94
N GLU A 241 -20.28 17.84 -2.36
CA GLU A 241 -19.80 19.21 -2.55
C GLU A 241 -18.40 19.43 -1.99
N LEU A 242 -18.09 18.87 -0.82
CA LEU A 242 -16.75 18.91 -0.24
C LEU A 242 -15.74 18.21 -1.15
N LEU A 243 -16.00 16.96 -1.55
CA LEU A 243 -15.09 16.17 -2.38
C LEU A 243 -14.85 16.81 -3.74
N ALA A 244 -15.91 17.29 -4.42
CA ALA A 244 -15.77 17.97 -5.71
C ALA A 244 -15.00 19.29 -5.60
N SER A 245 -15.26 20.07 -4.53
CA SER A 245 -14.51 21.30 -4.28
C SER A 245 -13.04 21.03 -4.00
N PHE A 246 -12.75 19.97 -3.25
CA PHE A 246 -11.40 19.52 -2.93
C PHE A 246 -10.65 19.06 -4.19
N ALA A 247 -11.21 18.15 -4.97
CA ALA A 247 -10.61 17.67 -6.21
C ALA A 247 -10.39 18.83 -7.21
N ASN A 248 -11.36 19.75 -7.34
CA ASN A 248 -11.22 20.92 -8.19
C ASN A 248 -10.00 21.79 -7.81
N ALA A 249 -9.78 21.96 -6.50
CA ALA A 249 -8.69 22.77 -5.95
C ALA A 249 -7.30 22.10 -6.08
N HIS A 250 -7.22 20.77 -6.07
CA HIS A 250 -5.95 20.05 -5.90
C HIS A 250 -5.40 19.36 -7.16
N HIS A 251 -6.17 19.27 -8.25
CA HIS A 251 -5.72 18.71 -9.52
C HIS A 251 -5.41 19.78 -10.60
N GLY A 252 -5.14 21.02 -10.18
CA GLY A 252 -4.79 22.12 -11.08
C GLY A 252 -3.40 21.98 -11.74
N GLY A 253 -3.04 22.93 -12.61
CA GLY A 253 -1.70 23.01 -13.19
C GLY A 253 -0.59 23.03 -12.13
N GLY A 254 0.34 22.07 -12.21
CA GLY A 254 1.44 21.90 -11.25
C GLY A 254 1.20 20.83 -10.17
N SER A 255 -0.01 20.26 -10.11
CA SER A 255 -0.27 19.06 -9.30
C SER A 255 0.56 17.87 -9.79
N ASP A 256 0.88 16.96 -8.88
CA ASP A 256 1.53 15.70 -9.22
C ASP A 256 0.45 14.71 -9.66
N PRO A 257 0.37 14.36 -10.95
CA PRO A 257 -0.70 13.49 -11.43
C PRO A 257 -0.58 12.08 -10.87
N TYR A 258 0.54 11.66 -10.29
CA TYR A 258 0.68 10.33 -9.69
C TYR A 258 0.34 10.30 -8.19
N ALA A 259 0.16 11.45 -7.55
CA ALA A 259 -0.17 11.52 -6.14
C ALA A 259 -1.67 11.28 -5.89
N TYR A 260 -1.96 10.71 -4.71
CA TYR A 260 -3.31 10.68 -4.15
C TYR A 260 -3.49 11.92 -3.28
N TYR A 261 -4.43 12.78 -3.63
CA TYR A 261 -4.78 13.95 -2.83
C TYR A 261 -5.85 13.54 -1.81
N TYR A 262 -5.58 13.79 -0.54
CA TYR A 262 -6.43 13.31 0.53
C TYR A 262 -6.75 14.43 1.53
N GLY A 263 -8.02 14.82 1.62
CA GLY A 263 -8.48 15.87 2.52
C GLY A 263 -8.96 15.32 3.86
N LEU A 264 -8.42 15.83 4.97
CA LEU A 264 -8.91 15.52 6.32
C LEU A 264 -9.68 16.71 6.88
N PHE A 265 -10.86 16.49 7.45
CA PHE A 265 -11.67 17.56 8.02
C PHE A 265 -12.37 17.17 9.34
N SER A 266 -12.72 18.17 10.15
CA SER A 266 -13.41 17.99 11.43
C SER A 266 -14.68 18.84 11.47
N PRO A 267 -15.84 18.29 11.04
CA PRO A 267 -17.09 19.06 10.91
C PRO A 267 -17.75 19.38 12.25
N ASP A 268 -17.29 18.77 13.35
CA ASP A 268 -17.76 19.02 14.72
C ASP A 268 -16.57 19.03 15.69
N SER A 269 -16.82 19.40 16.95
CA SER A 269 -15.89 19.40 18.07
C SER A 269 -15.38 18.02 18.48
N SER A 270 -16.09 16.94 18.15
CA SER A 270 -15.67 15.56 18.43
C SER A 270 -16.29 14.56 17.46
N PHE A 271 -15.67 13.39 17.33
CA PHE A 271 -16.25 12.28 16.57
C PHE A 271 -17.62 11.86 17.13
N ASN A 272 -17.77 11.78 18.46
CA ASN A 272 -19.02 11.35 19.07
C ASN A 272 -20.17 12.36 18.90
N SER A 273 -19.88 13.67 18.85
CA SER A 273 -20.91 14.68 18.57
C SER A 273 -21.39 14.61 17.12
N TYR A 274 -20.50 14.30 16.18
CA TYR A 274 -20.85 14.14 14.77
C TYR A 274 -21.52 12.79 14.45
N CYS A 275 -20.96 11.70 14.98
CA CYS A 275 -21.28 10.32 14.60
C CYS A 275 -21.98 9.49 15.69
N GLY A 276 -22.49 10.12 16.76
CA GLY A 276 -23.11 9.39 17.88
C GLY A 276 -24.31 8.49 17.50
N GLY A 277 -24.91 8.70 16.33
CA GLY A 277 -25.97 7.86 15.74
C GLY A 277 -25.54 7.03 14.53
N GLY A 278 -24.23 6.93 14.24
CA GLY A 278 -23.69 6.49 12.95
C GLY A 278 -23.49 7.65 11.98
N CYS A 279 -22.61 7.48 11.01
CA CYS A 279 -22.29 8.51 10.01
C CYS A 279 -21.51 7.93 8.83
N VAL A 280 -21.38 8.73 7.78
CA VAL A 280 -20.33 8.63 6.76
C VAL A 280 -19.02 9.10 7.38
N THR A 281 -17.93 8.35 7.16
CA THR A 281 -16.60 8.69 7.69
C THR A 281 -15.62 9.11 6.60
N GLY A 282 -15.85 8.71 5.35
CA GLY A 282 -15.02 9.01 4.19
C GLY A 282 -15.86 9.09 2.92
N LEU A 283 -15.30 9.67 1.87
CA LEU A 283 -15.85 9.64 0.52
C LEU A 283 -14.71 9.75 -0.50
N SER A 284 -14.81 8.99 -1.58
CA SER A 284 -13.85 9.01 -2.69
C SER A 284 -14.57 8.96 -4.04
N TYR A 285 -13.79 9.08 -5.11
CA TYR A 285 -14.23 8.73 -6.45
C TYR A 285 -13.84 7.29 -6.78
N SER A 286 -14.71 6.62 -7.54
CA SER A 286 -14.34 5.35 -8.17
C SER A 286 -13.42 5.59 -9.37
N SER A 287 -12.11 5.43 -9.19
CA SER A 287 -11.16 5.53 -10.31
C SER A 287 -11.31 4.33 -11.25
N VAL A 288 -11.62 4.57 -12.53
CA VAL A 288 -11.78 3.46 -13.49
C VAL A 288 -10.46 3.23 -14.22
N GLN A 289 -9.87 4.28 -14.76
CA GLN A 289 -8.64 4.22 -15.55
C GLN A 289 -7.42 4.74 -14.77
N PRO A 290 -6.22 4.19 -14.97
CA PRO A 290 -5.01 4.66 -14.29
C PRO A 290 -4.72 6.15 -14.54
N PHE A 291 -5.14 6.71 -15.68
CA PHE A 291 -4.92 8.11 -16.02
C PHE A 291 -6.04 9.06 -15.54
N ASP A 292 -7.05 8.57 -14.81
CA ASP A 292 -8.07 9.42 -14.18
C ASP A 292 -7.46 10.11 -12.95
N ASP A 293 -6.69 11.18 -13.16
CA ASP A 293 -5.98 11.90 -12.11
C ASP A 293 -6.91 12.61 -11.14
N ASP A 294 -7.95 13.30 -11.61
CA ASP A 294 -8.98 13.91 -10.75
C ASP A 294 -9.68 12.88 -9.84
N ALA A 295 -9.73 11.60 -10.23
CA ALA A 295 -10.31 10.53 -9.41
C ALA A 295 -9.39 10.09 -8.25
N ARG A 296 -8.11 10.50 -8.24
CA ARG A 296 -7.20 10.28 -7.11
C ARG A 296 -7.38 11.32 -6.00
N SER A 297 -8.63 11.61 -5.70
CA SER A 297 -9.06 12.52 -4.66
C SER A 297 -10.00 11.81 -3.70
N SER A 298 -9.74 11.95 -2.40
CA SER A 298 -10.61 11.44 -1.34
C SER A 298 -10.69 12.46 -0.20
N VAL A 299 -11.77 12.42 0.57
CA VAL A 299 -11.93 13.20 1.80
C VAL A 299 -12.43 12.30 2.93
N SER A 300 -11.99 12.53 4.17
CA SER A 300 -12.55 11.84 5.33
C SER A 300 -12.49 12.68 6.59
N LEU A 301 -13.23 12.23 7.61
CA LEU A 301 -13.08 12.74 8.96
C LEU A 301 -11.63 12.58 9.42
N GLY A 302 -11.13 13.60 10.12
CA GLY A 302 -9.75 13.68 10.59
C GLY A 302 -9.63 13.91 12.09
N PHE A 303 -10.32 13.10 12.90
CA PHE A 303 -10.08 13.07 14.35
C PHE A 303 -8.90 12.12 14.67
N THR A 304 -8.51 12.05 15.94
CA THR A 304 -7.47 11.12 16.42
C THR A 304 -8.02 9.70 16.52
N GLY A 305 -7.31 8.71 15.97
CA GLY A 305 -7.70 7.30 16.08
C GLY A 305 -7.23 6.43 14.91
N LEU A 306 -7.21 5.12 15.13
CA LEU A 306 -6.89 4.12 14.11
C LEU A 306 -8.01 4.00 13.07
N GLU A 307 -9.26 4.20 13.48
CA GLU A 307 -10.45 4.13 12.63
C GLU A 307 -10.42 5.14 11.47
N PHE A 308 -9.77 6.29 11.65
CA PHE A 308 -9.59 7.27 10.57
C PHE A 308 -8.49 6.83 9.61
N ALA A 309 -7.46 6.12 10.10
CA ALA A 309 -6.47 5.49 9.25
C ALA A 309 -7.02 4.28 8.48
N ASP A 310 -7.96 3.54 9.08
CA ASP A 310 -8.76 2.51 8.39
C ASP A 310 -9.61 3.14 7.29
N THR A 311 -10.31 4.23 7.61
CA THR A 311 -11.11 4.99 6.62
C THR A 311 -10.21 5.47 5.48
N MET A 312 -9.05 6.05 5.77
CA MET A 312 -8.11 6.46 4.72
C MET A 312 -7.67 5.30 3.83
N ALA A 313 -7.34 4.15 4.40
CA ALA A 313 -6.96 3.00 3.60
C ALA A 313 -8.11 2.49 2.71
N HIS A 314 -9.36 2.60 3.17
CA HIS A 314 -10.57 2.27 2.41
C HIS A 314 -10.80 3.26 1.25
N GLU A 315 -10.83 4.56 1.56
CA GLU A 315 -11.10 5.62 0.58
C GLU A 315 -9.98 5.75 -0.46
N LEU A 316 -8.72 5.50 -0.06
CA LEU A 316 -7.62 5.37 -1.02
C LEU A 316 -7.85 4.19 -1.96
N GLY A 317 -8.59 3.15 -1.55
CA GLY A 317 -8.82 1.95 -2.34
C GLY A 317 -9.74 2.25 -3.53
N HIS A 318 -10.77 3.05 -3.29
CA HIS A 318 -11.62 3.60 -4.34
C HIS A 318 -10.86 4.52 -5.29
N ALA A 319 -10.06 5.45 -4.76
CA ALA A 319 -9.17 6.29 -5.56
C ALA A 319 -8.10 5.48 -6.33
N HIS A 320 -7.68 4.33 -5.78
CA HIS A 320 -6.78 3.34 -6.41
C HIS A 320 -7.53 2.40 -7.38
N GLY A 321 -8.82 2.67 -7.58
CA GLY A 321 -9.62 2.11 -8.64
C GLY A 321 -10.21 0.74 -8.38
N GLN A 322 -10.45 0.45 -7.10
CA GLN A 322 -11.43 -0.55 -6.68
C GLN A 322 -12.79 0.12 -6.51
N GLY A 323 -13.61 0.13 -7.57
CA GLY A 323 -14.91 0.80 -7.56
C GLY A 323 -16.03 0.05 -6.85
N ALA A 324 -15.81 -1.18 -6.38
CA ALA A 324 -16.84 -2.03 -5.78
C ALA A 324 -16.39 -2.58 -4.42
N HIS A 325 -17.34 -2.73 -3.50
CA HIS A 325 -17.08 -3.13 -2.12
C HIS A 325 -17.02 -4.65 -1.94
N ALA A 326 -16.29 -5.10 -0.92
CA ALA A 326 -16.42 -6.47 -0.43
C ALA A 326 -17.79 -6.66 0.26
N PRO A 327 -18.39 -7.87 0.21
CA PRO A 327 -19.74 -8.15 0.73
C PRO A 327 -19.77 -8.23 2.27
N CYS A 328 -19.48 -7.13 2.97
CA CYS A 328 -19.49 -7.05 4.43
C CYS A 328 -20.07 -5.73 4.94
N GLY A 329 -20.82 -5.79 6.04
CA GLY A 329 -21.31 -4.60 6.73
C GLY A 329 -22.47 -3.87 6.03
N GLY A 330 -23.10 -4.51 5.04
CA GLY A 330 -24.22 -3.91 4.30
C GLY A 330 -23.78 -2.88 3.26
N ALA A 331 -22.54 -2.93 2.80
CA ALA A 331 -22.03 -2.07 1.75
C ALA A 331 -22.89 -2.14 0.47
N GLY A 332 -23.06 -0.99 -0.18
CA GLY A 332 -23.62 -0.89 -1.54
C GLY A 332 -22.60 -1.34 -2.59
N ASP A 333 -23.03 -1.43 -3.84
CA ASP A 333 -22.14 -1.70 -4.99
C ASP A 333 -21.15 -2.84 -4.75
N VAL A 334 -21.68 -3.95 -4.22
CA VAL A 334 -20.91 -5.14 -3.87
C VAL A 334 -20.27 -5.75 -5.12
N ASP A 335 -18.99 -6.06 -5.04
CA ASP A 335 -18.27 -6.82 -6.05
C ASP A 335 -18.77 -8.26 -6.10
N ASN A 336 -19.54 -8.58 -7.13
CA ASN A 336 -20.08 -9.92 -7.36
C ASN A 336 -18.99 -10.96 -7.69
N ALA A 337 -17.78 -10.53 -8.06
CA ALA A 337 -16.64 -11.41 -8.29
C ALA A 337 -15.83 -11.66 -7.00
N TYR A 338 -16.14 -10.96 -5.89
CA TYR A 338 -15.45 -11.15 -4.63
C TYR A 338 -15.64 -12.59 -4.12
N PRO A 339 -14.57 -13.37 -3.94
CA PRO A 339 -14.67 -14.82 -3.82
C PRO A 339 -15.05 -15.30 -2.41
N TYR A 340 -14.95 -14.43 -1.40
CA TYR A 340 -15.10 -14.83 0.00
C TYR A 340 -16.43 -14.34 0.59
N PRO A 341 -17.36 -15.25 0.93
CA PRO A 341 -18.62 -14.89 1.54
C PRO A 341 -18.45 -14.04 2.81
N GLY A 342 -19.31 -13.03 2.96
CA GLY A 342 -19.25 -12.14 4.11
C GLY A 342 -17.96 -11.33 4.21
N GLY A 343 -17.28 -11.10 3.08
CA GLY A 343 -16.09 -10.26 2.94
C GLY A 343 -14.87 -10.75 3.72
N GLY A 344 -14.65 -12.06 3.83
CA GLY A 344 -13.44 -12.59 4.49
C GLY A 344 -12.16 -12.35 3.67
N ILE A 345 -10.98 -12.42 4.30
CA ILE A 345 -9.71 -12.09 3.61
C ILE A 345 -9.05 -13.22 2.81
N GLY A 346 -9.63 -14.43 2.83
CA GLY A 346 -9.15 -15.59 2.06
C GLY A 346 -7.93 -16.30 2.66
N VAL A 347 -6.81 -15.59 2.77
CA VAL A 347 -5.51 -16.10 3.25
C VAL A 347 -5.07 -15.41 4.54
N LEU A 348 -4.09 -16.00 5.25
CA LEU A 348 -3.58 -15.40 6.48
C LEU A 348 -2.95 -14.03 6.17
N GLY A 349 -3.40 -12.99 6.85
CA GLY A 349 -2.77 -11.67 6.79
C GLY A 349 -1.67 -11.52 7.84
N MET A 350 -0.81 -10.52 7.66
CA MET A 350 0.18 -10.15 8.67
C MET A 350 0.50 -8.66 8.60
N ASP A 351 0.39 -7.97 9.74
CA ASP A 351 1.04 -6.67 9.94
C ASP A 351 2.53 -6.95 10.19
N VAL A 352 3.35 -6.78 9.15
CA VAL A 352 4.79 -7.09 9.19
C VAL A 352 5.52 -6.21 10.21
N ALA A 353 5.15 -4.93 10.32
CA ALA A 353 5.79 -3.99 11.23
C ALA A 353 5.51 -4.34 12.71
N LYS A 354 4.31 -4.82 13.01
CA LYS A 354 3.92 -5.26 14.37
C LYS A 354 4.13 -6.74 14.63
N VAL A 355 4.50 -7.50 13.60
CA VAL A 355 4.60 -8.96 13.60
C VAL A 355 3.32 -9.62 14.14
N GLU A 356 2.17 -9.22 13.59
CA GLU A 356 0.85 -9.66 14.08
C GLU A 356 0.04 -10.36 12.97
N LEU A 357 -0.36 -11.62 13.22
CA LEU A 357 -1.16 -12.41 12.29
C LEU A 357 -2.64 -12.00 12.27
N LYS A 358 -3.24 -12.04 11.08
CA LYS A 358 -4.64 -11.67 10.82
C LYS A 358 -5.36 -12.88 10.24
N LYS A 359 -6.14 -13.57 11.06
CA LYS A 359 -6.77 -14.84 10.68
C LYS A 359 -7.96 -14.64 9.71
N PRO A 360 -8.07 -15.45 8.64
CA PRO A 360 -9.18 -15.36 7.68
C PRO A 360 -10.58 -15.54 8.29
N THR A 361 -10.66 -16.26 9.40
CA THR A 361 -11.92 -16.52 10.11
C THR A 361 -12.40 -15.34 10.95
N GLU A 362 -11.51 -14.39 11.25
CA GLU A 362 -11.77 -13.26 12.16
C GLU A 362 -11.77 -11.92 11.41
N TRP A 363 -10.92 -11.77 10.39
CA TRP A 363 -10.69 -10.50 9.70
C TRP A 363 -11.49 -10.40 8.41
N LYS A 364 -11.90 -9.17 8.09
CA LYS A 364 -12.70 -8.81 6.91
C LYS A 364 -11.90 -7.94 5.95
N ASP A 365 -12.29 -7.92 4.68
CA ASP A 365 -11.63 -7.09 3.67
C ASP A 365 -11.73 -5.60 4.00
N LEU A 366 -10.64 -4.87 3.75
CA LEU A 366 -10.61 -3.42 3.91
C LEU A 366 -11.64 -2.69 3.06
N MET A 367 -12.06 -3.26 1.91
CA MET A 367 -13.06 -2.65 1.02
C MET A 367 -14.51 -2.99 1.41
N GLY A 368 -14.76 -3.52 2.62
CA GLY A 368 -16.10 -3.67 3.19
C GLY A 368 -16.33 -2.73 4.38
N TYR A 369 -17.56 -2.67 4.89
CA TYR A 369 -17.90 -1.82 6.05
C TYR A 369 -17.83 -2.53 7.40
N CYS A 370 -17.26 -3.73 7.41
CA CYS A 370 -17.01 -4.42 8.66
C CYS A 370 -15.80 -3.82 9.39
N THR A 371 -15.88 -3.75 10.71
CA THR A 371 -14.74 -3.45 11.56
C THR A 371 -13.78 -4.64 11.60
N GLN A 372 -12.58 -4.44 12.16
CA GLN A 372 -11.51 -5.45 12.17
C GLN A 372 -11.14 -5.89 10.74
N ASN A 373 -10.68 -4.91 9.97
CA ASN A 373 -10.42 -5.06 8.55
C ASN A 373 -8.92 -5.21 8.22
N TRP A 374 -8.67 -5.90 7.12
CA TRP A 374 -7.37 -6.20 6.56
C TRP A 374 -7.50 -6.44 5.04
N ILE A 375 -6.42 -6.38 4.28
CA ILE A 375 -6.49 -6.67 2.84
C ILE A 375 -6.65 -8.17 2.57
N SER A 376 -7.57 -8.56 1.70
CA SER A 376 -7.60 -9.91 1.14
C SER A 376 -6.56 -10.10 0.03
N ASP A 377 -6.24 -11.35 -0.29
CA ASP A 377 -5.45 -11.65 -1.49
C ASP A 377 -6.15 -11.23 -2.80
N TYR A 378 -7.49 -11.23 -2.82
CA TYR A 378 -8.26 -10.76 -3.96
C TYR A 378 -8.05 -9.25 -4.17
N THR A 379 -8.32 -8.43 -3.15
CA THR A 379 -8.13 -6.98 -3.21
C THR A 379 -6.66 -6.61 -3.43
N TYR A 380 -5.73 -7.35 -2.81
CA TYR A 380 -4.30 -7.15 -3.00
C TYR A 380 -3.88 -7.30 -4.47
N ARG A 381 -4.38 -8.33 -5.18
CA ARG A 381 -4.08 -8.52 -6.61
C ARG A 381 -4.61 -7.38 -7.48
N LEU A 382 -5.80 -6.87 -7.15
CA LEU A 382 -6.41 -5.74 -7.87
C LEU A 382 -5.60 -4.45 -7.65
N PHE A 383 -5.20 -4.18 -6.41
CA PHE A 383 -4.33 -3.05 -6.09
C PHE A 383 -2.97 -3.20 -6.75
N PHE A 384 -2.36 -4.39 -6.71
CA PHE A 384 -1.07 -4.62 -7.35
C PHE A 384 -1.15 -4.34 -8.86
N SER A 385 -2.21 -4.82 -9.51
CA SER A 385 -2.45 -4.58 -10.94
C SER A 385 -2.59 -3.08 -11.25
N ARG A 386 -3.30 -2.33 -10.41
CA ARG A 386 -3.39 -0.87 -10.56
C ARG A 386 -2.03 -0.21 -10.39
N THR A 387 -1.28 -0.56 -9.36
CA THR A 387 0.04 0.01 -9.09
C THR A 387 0.99 -0.23 -10.25
N GLN A 388 1.03 -1.45 -10.81
CA GLN A 388 1.82 -1.76 -11.99
C GLN A 388 1.37 -0.94 -13.21
N ALA A 389 0.06 -0.78 -13.42
CA ALA A 389 -0.46 0.06 -14.49
C ALA A 389 -0.04 1.52 -14.33
N LEU A 390 -0.10 2.09 -13.12
CA LEU A 390 0.34 3.45 -12.84
C LEU A 390 1.84 3.64 -13.08
N ALA A 391 2.67 2.66 -12.69
CA ALA A 391 4.12 2.71 -12.92
C ALA A 391 4.49 2.68 -14.42
N GLN A 392 3.66 2.03 -15.25
CA GLN A 392 3.88 1.93 -16.70
C GLN A 392 3.27 3.09 -17.49
N VAL A 393 2.32 3.83 -16.91
CA VAL A 393 1.67 4.96 -17.58
C VAL A 393 2.57 6.18 -17.53
N SER A 394 2.98 6.66 -18.70
CA SER A 394 3.59 7.97 -18.83
C SER A 394 2.49 9.04 -18.88
N MET A 395 2.18 9.64 -17.73
CA MET A 395 1.18 10.73 -17.63
C MET A 395 1.53 11.92 -18.53
N ALA A 396 2.82 12.12 -18.85
CA ALA A 396 3.27 13.12 -19.82
C ALA A 396 2.62 12.97 -21.21
N LYS A 397 2.20 11.76 -21.60
CA LYS A 397 1.47 11.54 -22.87
C LYS A 397 0.05 12.11 -22.86
N TYR A 398 -0.52 12.34 -21.68
CA TYR A 398 -1.87 12.85 -21.48
C TYR A 398 -1.89 14.33 -21.11
N GLN A 399 -0.72 14.95 -20.98
CA GLN A 399 -0.58 16.38 -20.80
C GLN A 399 -0.80 17.13 -22.12
N GLY A 400 -1.57 18.21 -22.05
CA GLY A 400 -1.86 19.11 -23.14
C GLY A 400 -1.70 20.58 -22.71
N PRO A 401 -2.06 21.52 -23.59
CA PRO A 401 -2.12 22.93 -23.20
C PRO A 401 -3.10 23.10 -22.04
N SER A 402 -2.72 23.95 -21.08
CA SER A 402 -3.60 24.28 -19.95
C SER A 402 -4.96 24.74 -20.46
N ARG A 403 -6.03 24.10 -20.00
CA ARG A 403 -7.41 24.42 -20.33
C ARG A 403 -8.20 24.68 -19.05
N ALA A 404 -9.09 25.66 -19.10
CA ALA A 404 -10.03 25.91 -18.02
C ALA A 404 -11.15 24.86 -18.05
N TRP A 405 -11.43 24.26 -16.90
CA TRP A 405 -12.54 23.34 -16.66
C TRP A 405 -13.39 23.88 -15.52
N ARG A 406 -14.70 23.87 -15.72
CA ARG A 406 -15.66 24.18 -14.66
C ARG A 406 -16.19 22.89 -14.09
N ALA A 407 -16.10 22.79 -12.77
CA ALA A 407 -16.51 21.61 -12.04
C ALA A 407 -17.83 21.86 -11.32
N PHE A 408 -18.63 20.81 -11.20
CA PHE A 408 -19.88 20.80 -10.46
C PHE A 408 -19.96 19.55 -9.59
N ALA A 409 -20.40 19.70 -8.35
CA ALA A 409 -20.93 18.54 -7.62
C ALA A 409 -22.34 18.27 -8.14
N VAL A 410 -22.60 17.02 -8.51
CA VAL A 410 -23.91 16.52 -8.93
C VAL A 410 -24.57 15.89 -7.71
N ARG A 411 -25.72 16.42 -7.31
CA ARG A 411 -26.50 15.87 -6.19
C ARG A 411 -27.34 14.67 -6.63
N GLU A 412 -27.90 13.95 -5.66
CA GLU A 412 -28.82 12.83 -5.89
C GLU A 412 -30.00 13.20 -6.79
N ASP A 413 -30.55 14.40 -6.65
CA ASP A 413 -31.66 14.91 -7.47
C ASP A 413 -31.24 15.40 -8.88
N GLY A 414 -29.96 15.25 -9.22
CA GLY A 414 -29.35 15.72 -10.46
C GLY A 414 -29.11 17.22 -10.52
N SER A 415 -29.39 17.98 -9.46
CA SER A 415 -29.03 19.39 -9.40
C SER A 415 -27.51 19.58 -9.32
N LEU A 416 -27.03 20.67 -9.90
CA LEU A 416 -25.61 20.99 -9.98
C LEU A 416 -25.26 22.06 -8.94
N TYR A 417 -24.22 21.81 -8.15
CA TYR A 417 -23.56 22.80 -7.31
C TYR A 417 -22.25 23.21 -7.97
N ASP A 418 -22.12 24.48 -8.34
CA ASP A 418 -20.93 25.02 -8.99
C ASP A 418 -19.78 25.11 -7.99
N VAL A 419 -18.71 24.32 -8.22
CA VAL A 419 -17.49 24.33 -7.39
C VAL A 419 -16.40 25.23 -8.00
N GLY A 420 -16.71 25.92 -9.10
CA GLY A 420 -15.84 26.89 -9.75
C GLY A 420 -14.97 26.31 -10.87
N THR A 421 -14.11 27.16 -11.39
CA THR A 421 -13.26 26.87 -12.56
C THR A 421 -11.79 26.72 -12.14
N SER A 422 -11.12 25.71 -12.68
CA SER A 422 -9.70 25.46 -12.47
C SER A 422 -8.98 25.21 -13.79
N GLN A 423 -7.68 25.47 -13.81
CA GLN A 423 -6.82 25.19 -14.96
C GLN A 423 -6.29 23.76 -14.85
N ARG A 424 -6.52 22.94 -15.87
CA ARG A 424 -5.98 21.58 -15.96
C ARG A 424 -4.96 21.48 -17.08
N THR A 425 -3.86 20.79 -16.83
CA THR A 425 -2.87 20.44 -17.85
C THR A 425 -3.11 19.06 -18.44
N MET A 426 -3.87 18.22 -17.76
CA MET A 426 -4.38 16.94 -18.25
C MET A 426 -5.89 17.07 -18.49
N ALA A 427 -6.42 16.40 -19.51
CA ALA A 427 -7.86 16.30 -19.64
C ALA A 427 -8.38 15.44 -18.48
N PRO A 428 -9.43 15.87 -17.75
CA PRO A 428 -10.00 15.06 -16.69
C PRO A 428 -10.39 13.68 -17.18
N GLY A 429 -10.02 12.67 -16.40
CA GLY A 429 -10.49 11.31 -16.60
C GLY A 429 -11.88 11.07 -15.98
N GLY A 430 -12.47 9.93 -16.30
CA GLY A 430 -13.83 9.55 -15.89
C GLY A 430 -14.76 9.17 -17.03
N ASN A 431 -16.06 9.05 -16.72
CA ASN A 431 -17.08 8.62 -17.69
C ASN A 431 -17.45 9.78 -18.63
N PRO A 432 -17.31 9.65 -19.95
CA PRO A 432 -17.71 10.70 -20.88
C PRO A 432 -19.23 10.89 -20.82
N VAL A 433 -19.67 12.15 -20.75
CA VAL A 433 -21.08 12.53 -20.69
C VAL A 433 -21.36 13.71 -21.62
N ARG A 434 -22.57 13.75 -22.20
CA ARG A 434 -23.06 14.94 -22.91
C ARG A 434 -23.78 15.85 -21.93
N VAL A 435 -23.53 17.15 -22.07
CA VAL A 435 -24.12 18.17 -21.22
C VAL A 435 -24.85 19.18 -22.09
N ASP A 436 -26.15 19.30 -21.86
CA ASP A 436 -26.95 20.36 -22.45
C ASP A 436 -26.67 21.66 -21.69
N ALA A 437 -26.30 22.68 -22.43
CA ALA A 437 -25.95 23.98 -21.89
C ALA A 437 -26.79 25.09 -22.53
N ARG A 438 -26.88 26.23 -21.85
CA ARG A 438 -27.35 27.48 -22.44
C ARG A 438 -26.27 28.53 -22.35
N ARG A 439 -26.11 29.30 -23.42
CA ARG A 439 -25.26 30.48 -23.44
C ARG A 439 -26.01 31.71 -22.94
N GLN A 440 -25.29 32.78 -22.63
CA GLN A 440 -25.81 34.06 -22.19
C GLN A 440 -26.70 34.72 -23.27
N SER A 441 -26.46 34.38 -24.54
CA SER A 441 -27.33 34.74 -25.66
C SER A 441 -28.69 34.03 -25.65
N GLY A 442 -28.89 33.03 -24.79
CA GLY A 442 -30.07 32.17 -24.74
C GLY A 442 -29.98 30.94 -25.66
N GLU A 443 -28.98 30.89 -26.54
CA GLU A 443 -28.75 29.80 -27.47
C GLU A 443 -28.41 28.49 -26.74
N PRO A 444 -29.01 27.36 -27.15
CA PRO A 444 -28.60 26.05 -26.66
C PRO A 444 -27.20 25.72 -27.15
N ALA A 445 -26.44 25.03 -26.31
CA ALA A 445 -25.16 24.46 -26.64
C ALA A 445 -25.12 23.01 -26.11
N GLN A 446 -24.26 22.20 -26.70
CA GLN A 446 -24.03 20.84 -26.21
C GLN A 446 -22.53 20.65 -26.05
N LEU A 447 -22.12 20.26 -24.85
CA LEU A 447 -20.72 20.11 -24.46
C LEU A 447 -20.41 18.64 -24.23
N ASP A 448 -19.16 18.27 -24.52
CA ASP A 448 -18.56 17.04 -23.98
C ASP A 448 -18.02 17.34 -22.59
N GLY A 449 -18.51 16.60 -21.59
CA GLY A 449 -18.04 16.64 -20.22
C GLY A 449 -17.58 15.26 -19.77
N VAL A 450 -17.09 15.21 -18.55
CA VAL A 450 -16.65 13.99 -17.88
C VAL A 450 -17.29 13.92 -16.51
N PHE A 451 -17.78 12.74 -16.13
CA PHE A 451 -18.42 12.48 -14.86
C PHE A 451 -17.64 11.46 -14.04
N LEU A 452 -17.32 11.85 -12.81
CA LEU A 452 -16.67 11.02 -11.80
C LEU A 452 -17.71 10.66 -10.73
N PRO A 453 -18.19 9.41 -10.68
CA PRO A 453 -19.14 9.00 -9.65
C PRO A 453 -18.46 8.94 -8.29
N ASN A 454 -19.19 9.36 -7.26
CA ASN A 454 -18.84 9.02 -5.88
C ASN A 454 -18.84 7.49 -5.72
N ASP A 455 -18.05 6.98 -4.79
CA ASP A 455 -17.86 5.56 -4.50
C ASP A 455 -19.08 4.86 -3.86
N HIS A 456 -19.77 5.50 -2.92
CA HIS A 456 -20.93 4.89 -2.23
C HIS A 456 -22.10 5.82 -1.94
N LEU A 457 -21.90 7.14 -2.03
CA LEU A 457 -23.00 8.10 -1.99
C LEU A 457 -23.52 8.39 -3.41
N PRO A 458 -24.81 8.72 -3.58
CA PRO A 458 -25.31 9.18 -4.88
C PRO A 458 -24.55 10.43 -5.38
N GLY A 459 -24.55 10.62 -6.70
CA GLY A 459 -23.95 11.80 -7.32
C GLY A 459 -22.49 11.62 -7.70
N GLY A 460 -21.76 12.73 -7.80
CA GLY A 460 -20.39 12.75 -8.28
C GLY A 460 -19.91 14.14 -8.66
N MET A 461 -18.80 14.22 -9.40
CA MET A 461 -18.30 15.45 -9.99
C MET A 461 -18.48 15.44 -11.50
N LEU A 462 -19.07 16.51 -12.03
CA LEU A 462 -19.14 16.80 -13.45
C LEU A 462 -18.10 17.86 -13.80
N LEU A 463 -17.23 17.55 -14.75
CA LEU A 463 -16.25 18.47 -15.32
C LEU A 463 -16.65 18.78 -16.77
N VAL A 464 -16.81 20.07 -17.08
CA VAL A 464 -17.03 20.55 -18.44
C VAL A 464 -15.96 21.56 -18.82
N PRO A 465 -15.53 21.60 -20.08
CA PRO A 465 -14.65 22.66 -20.52
C PRO A 465 -15.30 24.03 -20.33
N GLU A 466 -14.55 24.97 -19.79
CA GLU A 466 -15.05 26.34 -19.65
C GLU A 466 -15.16 26.98 -21.05
N GLU A 467 -16.33 27.55 -21.35
CA GLU A 467 -16.58 28.32 -22.55
C GLU A 467 -17.20 29.68 -22.22
N PRO A 468 -16.84 30.75 -22.95
CA PRO A 468 -17.42 32.07 -22.73
C PRO A 468 -18.96 32.05 -22.82
N GLY A 469 -19.58 32.61 -21.79
CA GLY A 469 -21.02 32.85 -21.74
C GLY A 469 -21.87 31.64 -21.37
N LEU A 470 -21.34 30.55 -20.80
CA LEU A 470 -22.19 29.47 -20.26
C LEU A 470 -23.00 29.95 -19.03
N THR A 471 -24.33 29.83 -19.08
CA THR A 471 -25.25 30.31 -18.03
C THR A 471 -26.09 29.23 -17.37
N ALA A 472 -26.31 28.08 -18.01
CA ALA A 472 -27.01 26.94 -17.42
C ALA A 472 -26.49 25.63 -18.01
N LEU A 473 -26.50 24.55 -17.21
CA LEU A 473 -26.01 23.22 -17.56
C LEU A 473 -26.96 22.15 -17.01
N ARG A 474 -27.14 21.06 -17.76
CA ARG A 474 -27.90 19.87 -17.36
C ARG A 474 -27.28 18.63 -18.01
N ILE A 475 -27.12 17.55 -17.25
CA ILE A 475 -26.66 16.26 -17.79
C ILE A 475 -27.75 15.67 -18.67
N THR A 476 -27.39 15.23 -19.87
CA THR A 476 -28.31 14.54 -20.78
C THR A 476 -28.27 13.03 -20.48
N ASN A 477 -29.45 12.42 -20.29
CA ASN A 477 -29.57 10.96 -20.12
C ASN A 477 -29.30 10.21 -21.43
#